data_AF-A0A945K5D9-F1
#
_entry.id   AF-A0A945K5D9-F1
#
_cell.length_a   1.000
_cell.length_b   1.000
_cell.length_c   1.000
_cell.angle_alpha   90.00
_cell.angle_beta   90.00
_cell.angle_gamma   90.00
#
_symmetry.space_group_name_H-M   'P 1'
#
loop_
_entity.id
_entity.type
_entity.pdbx_description
1 polymer ?
#
loop_
_entity_poly.entity_id
_entity_poly.type
_entity_poly.pdbx_seq_one_letter_code
_entity_poly.pdbx_strand_id
1 'polypeptide(L)'
;MYDIVYFDMKRAISNPSSKHNLALREGDSIIIPIALDIVQITGELNNIEGNSISAPFFGKRANYYIRNFAGGYSKDNQQSNTLVVHANGVTRKAMNFGLFSISPKVKPGSTIKVISEHKVKRKKKEDIDYNKHIESVITKITAVMSLWLLIDRVNNSF
;
A
#
# COMPACT_ATOMS: atom_id res chain seq x y z
N MET A 1 -0.58 -12.03 26.68
CA MET A 1 -0.55 -11.32 25.38
C MET A 1 0.47 -10.20 25.53
N TYR A 2 1.43 -10.09 24.62
CA TYR A 2 2.50 -9.08 24.68
C TYR A 2 2.34 -8.10 23.53
N ASP A 3 2.70 -6.84 23.75
CA ASP A 3 2.69 -5.80 22.73
C ASP A 3 4.04 -5.76 22.01
N ILE A 4 4.02 -5.78 20.68
CA ILE A 4 5.23 -5.69 19.88
C ILE A 4 5.55 -4.21 19.63
N VAL A 5 6.69 -3.76 20.15
CA VAL A 5 7.18 -2.40 19.95
C VAL A 5 8.18 -2.36 18.80
N TYR A 6 7.98 -1.44 17.86
CA TYR A 6 8.95 -1.22 16.78
C TYR A 6 10.27 -0.67 17.33
N PHE A 7 11.37 -1.35 17.04
CA PHE A 7 12.72 -0.93 17.43
C PHE A 7 13.65 -0.86 16.21
N ASP A 8 14.32 0.27 16.04
CA ASP A 8 15.37 0.47 15.05
C ASP A 8 16.74 0.44 15.73
N MET A 9 17.25 -0.77 15.96
CA MET A 9 18.51 -1.01 16.67
C MET A 9 19.69 -0.24 16.09
N LYS A 10 19.79 -0.16 14.75
CA LYS A 10 20.90 0.54 14.09
C LYS A 10 20.90 2.02 14.45
N ARG A 11 19.72 2.66 14.45
CA ARG A 11 19.59 4.07 14.82
C ARG A 11 19.69 4.31 16.32
N ALA A 12 19.22 3.38 17.15
CA ALA A 12 19.35 3.47 18.60
C ALA A 12 20.83 3.43 19.02
N ILE A 13 21.60 2.46 18.50
CA ILE A 13 23.03 2.29 18.86
C ILE A 13 23.90 3.41 18.26
N SER A 14 23.52 3.99 17.12
CA SER A 14 24.34 5.02 16.47
C SER A 14 24.48 6.32 17.26
N ASN A 15 23.58 6.62 18.19
CA ASN A 15 23.60 7.86 18.97
C ASN A 15 22.96 7.64 20.36
N PRO A 16 23.70 7.88 21.47
CA PRO A 16 23.15 7.79 22.82
C PRO A 16 21.93 8.67 23.10
N SER A 17 21.74 9.75 22.34
CA SER A 17 20.56 10.65 22.40
C SER A 17 19.56 10.41 21.26
N SER A 18 19.59 9.23 20.63
CA SER A 18 18.69 8.90 19.52
C SER A 18 17.22 8.87 19.97
N LYS A 19 16.35 9.48 19.16
CA LYS A 19 14.88 9.34 19.31
C LYS A 19 14.37 7.90 19.15
N HIS A 20 15.23 6.98 18.70
CA HIS A 20 14.93 5.56 18.56
C HIS A 20 15.29 4.75 19.81
N ASN A 21 15.84 5.39 20.84
CA ASN A 21 16.12 4.74 22.13
C ASN A 21 14.82 4.44 22.86
N LEU A 22 14.75 3.25 23.47
CA LEU A 22 13.61 2.78 24.25
C LEU A 22 14.03 2.63 25.70
N ALA A 23 13.24 3.20 26.61
CA ALA A 23 13.39 2.95 28.04
C ALA A 23 12.73 1.61 28.37
N LEU A 24 13.51 0.68 28.93
CA LEU A 24 13.01 -0.63 29.35
C LEU A 24 12.57 -0.58 30.81
N ARG A 25 11.54 -1.34 31.14
CA ARG A 25 11.03 -1.56 32.50
C ARG A 25 11.12 -3.03 32.87
N GLU A 26 10.95 -3.31 34.15
CA GLU A 26 10.85 -4.68 34.64
C GLU A 26 9.70 -5.41 33.92
N GLY A 27 10.00 -6.60 33.39
CA GLY A 27 9.09 -7.40 32.58
C GLY A 27 9.24 -7.22 31.07
N ASP A 28 9.93 -6.18 30.59
CA ASP A 28 10.23 -6.02 29.17
C ASP A 28 11.26 -7.06 28.71
N SER A 29 11.14 -7.50 27.45
CA SER A 29 12.04 -8.49 26.85
C SER A 29 12.53 -8.04 25.48
N ILE A 30 13.84 -8.14 25.25
CA ILE A 30 14.45 -7.94 23.93
C ILE A 30 14.75 -9.31 23.33
N ILE A 31 14.17 -9.58 22.17
CA ILE A 31 14.36 -10.83 21.43
C ILE A 31 15.16 -10.54 20.17
N ILE A 32 16.34 -11.15 20.04
CA ILE A 32 17.19 -11.07 18.84
C ILE A 32 17.02 -12.37 18.06
N PRO A 33 16.24 -12.40 16.96
CA PRO A 33 16.07 -13.59 16.16
C PRO A 33 17.34 -13.91 15.35
N ILE A 34 17.50 -15.18 15.01
CA ILE A 34 18.55 -15.64 14.10
C ILE A 34 18.32 -15.00 12.72
N ALA A 35 19.40 -14.56 12.07
CA ALA A 35 19.34 -14.04 10.72
C ALA A 35 18.96 -15.17 9.74
N LEU A 36 17.84 -14.99 9.04
CA LEU A 36 17.36 -15.92 8.03
C LEU A 36 17.69 -15.41 6.63
N ASP A 37 18.38 -16.21 5.83
CA ASP A 37 18.66 -15.89 4.41
C ASP A 37 17.54 -16.35 3.46
N ILE A 38 16.31 -16.41 3.99
CA ILE A 38 15.11 -16.79 3.26
C ILE A 38 14.04 -15.71 3.35
N VAL A 39 13.12 -15.78 2.40
CA VAL A 39 11.90 -15.00 2.32
C VAL A 39 10.75 -15.99 2.22
N GLN A 40 9.77 -15.87 3.10
CA GLN A 40 8.57 -16.68 3.02
C GLN A 40 7.51 -15.94 2.21
N ILE A 41 6.87 -16.60 1.27
CA ILE A 41 5.73 -16.08 0.51
C ILE A 41 4.52 -16.87 0.97
N THR A 42 3.41 -16.20 1.26
CA THR A 42 2.20 -16.80 1.85
C THR A 42 0.94 -16.21 1.23
N GLY A 43 -0.17 -16.95 1.31
CA GLY A 43 -1.49 -16.51 0.85
C GLY A 43 -2.02 -17.35 -0.30
N GLU A 44 -3.00 -16.80 -1.03
CA GLU A 44 -3.56 -17.45 -2.22
C GLU A 44 -2.58 -17.31 -3.39
N LEU A 45 -1.83 -18.37 -3.69
CA LEU A 45 -0.82 -18.41 -4.75
C LEU A 45 -1.33 -19.31 -5.90
N ASN A 46 -1.00 -18.97 -7.15
CA ASN A 46 -1.53 -19.70 -8.31
C ASN A 46 -1.09 -21.15 -8.41
N ASN A 47 0.15 -21.44 -8.02
CA ASN A 47 0.83 -22.68 -8.39
C ASN A 47 1.22 -23.54 -7.19
N ILE A 48 0.58 -23.35 -6.02
CA ILE A 48 0.98 -24.08 -4.82
C ILE A 48 -0.27 -24.63 -4.14
N GLU A 49 -0.34 -25.96 -4.00
CA GLU A 49 -1.32 -26.65 -3.14
C GLU A 49 -1.10 -26.34 -1.64
N GLY A 50 -0.11 -25.51 -1.31
CA GLY A 50 0.26 -25.10 0.04
C GLY A 50 0.11 -23.59 0.24
N ASN A 51 -0.20 -23.20 1.47
CA ASN A 51 -0.41 -21.80 1.87
C ASN A 51 0.86 -20.94 1.90
N SER A 52 2.04 -21.53 1.63
CA SER A 52 3.32 -20.82 1.66
C SER A 52 4.45 -21.49 0.89
N ILE A 53 5.42 -20.70 0.45
CA ILE A 53 6.70 -21.16 -0.10
C ILE A 53 7.86 -20.34 0.47
N SER A 54 9.00 -20.97 0.71
CA SER A 54 10.23 -20.30 1.10
C SER A 54 11.17 -20.16 -0.10
N ALA A 55 11.73 -18.97 -0.28
CA ALA A 55 12.69 -18.65 -1.34
C ALA A 55 13.98 -18.06 -0.75
N PRO A 56 15.16 -18.31 -1.35
CA PRO A 56 16.39 -17.65 -0.92
C PRO A 56 16.30 -16.13 -1.05
N PHE A 57 17.00 -15.39 -0.19
CA PHE A 57 17.02 -13.93 -0.26
C PHE A 57 17.95 -13.40 -1.38
N PHE A 58 17.39 -12.65 -2.33
CA PHE A 58 18.10 -12.04 -3.46
C PHE A 58 18.14 -10.50 -3.45
N GLY A 59 17.70 -9.85 -2.37
CA GLY A 59 17.64 -8.37 -2.32
C GLY A 59 16.64 -7.73 -3.30
N LYS A 60 15.69 -8.51 -3.82
CA LYS A 60 14.68 -8.03 -4.78
C LYS A 60 13.42 -7.51 -4.07
N ARG A 61 12.48 -6.97 -4.84
CA ARG A 61 11.15 -6.56 -4.35
C ARG A 61 10.18 -7.73 -4.38
N ALA A 62 9.08 -7.64 -3.62
CA ALA A 62 8.13 -8.75 -3.47
C ALA A 62 7.59 -9.30 -4.80
N ASN A 63 7.38 -8.45 -5.81
CA ASN A 63 6.95 -8.91 -7.15
C ASN A 63 7.91 -9.93 -7.78
N TYR A 64 9.22 -9.75 -7.62
CA TYR A 64 10.20 -10.71 -8.13
C TYR A 64 9.98 -12.09 -7.50
N TYR A 65 9.83 -12.13 -6.18
CA TYR A 65 9.64 -13.38 -5.47
C TYR A 65 8.34 -14.08 -5.87
N ILE A 66 7.26 -13.32 -5.97
CA ILE A 66 5.96 -13.86 -6.35
C ILE A 66 6.00 -14.43 -7.79
N ARG A 67 6.61 -13.73 -8.74
CA ARG A 67 6.68 -14.21 -10.13
C ARG A 67 7.61 -15.39 -10.34
N ASN A 68 8.73 -15.45 -9.62
CA ASN A 68 9.76 -16.48 -9.85
C ASN A 68 9.59 -17.72 -8.96
N PHE A 69 8.96 -17.59 -7.79
CA PHE A 69 8.81 -18.71 -6.83
C PHE A 69 7.34 -19.08 -6.59
N ALA A 70 6.39 -18.15 -6.70
CA ALA A 70 4.97 -18.42 -6.43
C ALA A 70 4.09 -18.56 -7.68
N GLY A 71 4.67 -18.61 -8.88
CA GLY A 71 3.92 -18.71 -10.15
C GLY A 71 3.19 -17.44 -10.56
N GLY A 72 3.49 -16.30 -9.94
CA GLY A 72 2.84 -15.02 -10.21
C GLY A 72 1.59 -14.76 -9.39
N TYR A 73 0.85 -13.72 -9.78
CA TYR A 73 -0.40 -13.29 -9.15
C TYR A 73 -1.60 -14.00 -9.80
N SER A 74 -2.57 -14.40 -8.98
CA SER A 74 -3.85 -14.94 -9.41
C SER A 74 -4.78 -13.87 -9.95
N LYS A 75 -5.92 -14.28 -10.49
CA LYS A 75 -6.96 -13.33 -10.93
C LYS A 75 -7.58 -12.57 -9.74
N ASP A 76 -7.59 -13.18 -8.56
CA ASP A 76 -8.26 -12.67 -7.35
C ASP A 76 -7.30 -11.89 -6.43
N ASN A 77 -5.99 -11.96 -6.70
CA ASN A 77 -4.98 -11.19 -5.98
C ASN A 77 -4.30 -10.18 -6.93
N GLN A 78 -3.92 -9.03 -6.38
CA GLN A 78 -3.30 -7.96 -7.16
C GLN A 78 -1.98 -7.53 -6.53
N GLN A 79 -1.02 -7.14 -7.36
CA GLN A 79 0.27 -6.60 -6.92
C GLN A 79 0.13 -5.40 -5.97
N SER A 80 -0.94 -4.61 -6.12
CA SER A 80 -1.30 -3.48 -5.26
C SER A 80 -1.65 -3.89 -3.82
N ASN A 81 -1.99 -5.16 -3.58
CA ASN A 81 -2.39 -5.68 -2.27
C ASN A 81 -1.33 -6.55 -1.60
N THR A 82 -0.16 -6.67 -2.22
CA THR A 82 0.99 -7.34 -1.61
C THR A 82 1.46 -6.59 -0.36
N LEU A 83 1.56 -7.33 0.75
CA LEU A 83 2.19 -6.87 1.99
C LEU A 83 3.53 -7.57 2.19
N VAL A 84 4.46 -6.87 2.80
CA VAL A 84 5.72 -7.46 3.29
C VAL A 84 5.81 -7.17 4.78
N VAL A 85 5.83 -8.23 5.58
CA VAL A 85 6.09 -8.19 7.01
C VAL A 85 7.57 -8.50 7.22
N HIS A 86 8.32 -7.54 7.75
CA HIS A 86 9.73 -7.74 8.08
C HIS A 86 9.88 -8.53 9.38
N ALA A 87 11.05 -9.14 9.59
CA ALA A 87 11.36 -9.91 10.81
C ALA A 87 11.18 -9.10 12.10
N ASN A 88 11.29 -7.77 12.03
CA ASN A 88 11.03 -6.87 13.16
C ASN A 88 9.55 -6.43 13.29
N GLY A 89 8.62 -7.11 12.61
CA GLY A 89 7.18 -6.84 12.65
C GLY A 89 6.69 -5.68 11.76
N VAL A 90 7.58 -4.86 11.21
CA VAL A 90 7.18 -3.74 10.34
C VAL A 90 6.51 -4.26 9.07
N THR A 91 5.29 -3.80 8.82
CA THR A 91 4.53 -4.16 7.62
C THR A 91 4.56 -3.04 6.59
N ARG A 92 4.83 -3.39 5.33
CA ARG A 92 4.87 -2.46 4.19
C ARG A 92 3.92 -2.93 3.09
N LYS A 93 3.05 -2.04 2.61
CA LYS A 93 2.13 -2.30 1.50
C LYS A 93 2.71 -1.84 0.17
N ALA A 94 2.35 -2.53 -0.91
CA ALA A 94 2.62 -2.06 -2.26
C ALA A 94 2.01 -0.67 -2.51
N MET A 95 2.71 0.17 -3.26
CA MET A 95 2.23 1.50 -3.60
C MET A 95 1.54 1.46 -4.95
N ASN A 96 0.28 1.87 -5.02
CA ASN A 96 -0.50 1.92 -6.25
C ASN A 96 -0.48 3.36 -6.81
N PHE A 97 -0.05 3.51 -8.06
CA PHE A 97 -0.03 4.78 -8.80
C PHE A 97 -1.11 4.84 -9.90
N GLY A 98 -2.14 3.99 -9.82
CA GLY A 98 -3.20 3.88 -10.81
C GLY A 98 -2.79 3.00 -11.98
N LEU A 99 -1.86 3.46 -12.82
CA LEU A 99 -1.39 2.74 -14.01
C LEU A 99 -0.43 1.59 -13.69
N PHE A 100 0.32 1.71 -12.59
CA PHE A 100 1.26 0.69 -12.17
C PHE A 100 1.32 0.62 -10.63
N SER A 101 1.77 -0.52 -10.12
CA SER A 101 1.98 -0.74 -8.69
C SER A 101 3.43 -1.09 -8.41
N ILE A 102 4.02 -0.47 -7.39
CA ILE A 102 5.39 -0.78 -6.95
C ILE A 102 5.32 -1.66 -5.70
N SER A 103 5.77 -2.91 -5.84
CA SER A 103 5.82 -3.84 -4.71
C SER A 103 6.89 -3.45 -3.67
N PRO A 104 6.70 -3.78 -2.38
CA PRO A 104 7.64 -3.39 -1.33
C PRO A 104 9.01 -4.05 -1.49
N LYS A 105 10.05 -3.39 -0.95
CA LYS A 105 11.37 -4.01 -0.79
C LYS A 105 11.30 -5.10 0.28
N VAL A 106 11.98 -6.21 0.04
CA VAL A 106 12.04 -7.36 0.95
C VAL A 106 13.38 -7.35 1.68
N LYS A 107 13.39 -7.81 2.95
CA LYS A 107 14.60 -8.01 3.76
C LYS A 107 14.75 -9.49 4.09
N PRO A 108 15.94 -9.95 4.51
CA PRO A 108 16.13 -11.31 5.04
C PRO A 108 15.10 -11.60 6.15
N GLY A 109 14.55 -12.82 6.16
CA GLY A 109 13.53 -13.26 7.11
C GLY A 109 12.16 -12.58 6.98
N SER A 110 11.90 -11.84 5.89
CA SER A 110 10.58 -11.22 5.69
C SER A 110 9.56 -12.24 5.17
N THR A 111 8.30 -12.03 5.55
CA THR A 111 7.15 -12.73 4.99
C THR A 111 6.40 -11.83 4.02
N ILE A 112 6.32 -12.25 2.76
CA ILE A 112 5.46 -11.66 1.74
C ILE A 112 4.07 -12.28 1.88
N LYS A 113 3.04 -11.45 2.06
CA LYS A 113 1.64 -11.86 2.12
C LYS A 113 0.91 -11.37 0.89
N VAL A 114 0.34 -12.32 0.15
CA VAL A 114 -0.52 -12.04 -0.99
C VAL A 114 -1.96 -12.19 -0.51
N ILE A 115 -2.65 -11.06 -0.43
CA ILE A 115 -4.04 -11.01 0.04
C ILE A 115 -4.94 -10.88 -1.17
N SER A 116 -5.92 -11.77 -1.28
CA SER A 116 -7.00 -11.65 -2.25
C SER A 116 -7.91 -10.49 -1.83
N GLU A 117 -8.33 -9.68 -2.79
CA GLU A 117 -9.44 -8.76 -2.55
C GLU A 117 -10.73 -9.58 -2.51
N HIS A 118 -10.98 -10.26 -1.39
CA HIS A 118 -12.34 -10.58 -1.04
C HIS A 118 -13.05 -9.24 -0.90
N LYS A 119 -13.75 -8.86 -1.97
CA LYS A 119 -14.55 -7.64 -2.04
C LYS A 119 -15.53 -7.71 -0.88
N VAL A 120 -15.17 -7.14 0.27
CA VAL A 120 -16.18 -6.62 1.20
C VAL A 120 -17.04 -5.77 0.30
N LYS A 121 -18.29 -6.20 0.07
CA LYS A 121 -19.24 -5.52 -0.82
C LYS A 121 -19.34 -4.08 -0.32
N ARG A 122 -18.49 -3.19 -0.85
CA ARG A 122 -18.62 -1.75 -0.66
C ARG A 122 -20.03 -1.49 -1.16
N LYS A 123 -20.94 -1.06 -0.28
CA LYS A 123 -22.28 -0.60 -0.67
C LYS A 123 -22.06 0.24 -1.93
N LYS A 124 -22.67 -0.16 -3.06
CA LYS A 124 -22.62 0.63 -4.29
C LYS A 124 -22.89 2.07 -3.86
N LYS A 125 -21.94 2.98 -4.08
CA LYS A 125 -22.28 4.40 -4.06
C LYS A 125 -23.40 4.53 -5.09
N GLU A 126 -24.53 5.12 -4.70
CA GLU A 126 -25.64 5.37 -5.62
C GLU A 126 -25.08 5.98 -6.91
N ASP A 127 -25.56 5.48 -8.05
CA ASP A 127 -25.13 5.94 -9.36
C ASP A 127 -25.46 7.43 -9.47
N ILE A 128 -24.46 8.28 -9.30
CA ILE A 128 -24.59 9.73 -9.46
C ILE A 128 -24.88 9.95 -10.94
N ASP A 129 -26.08 10.41 -11.28
CA ASP A 129 -26.47 10.73 -12.65
C ASP A 129 -25.73 12.00 -13.11
N TYR A 130 -24.51 11.79 -13.60
CA TYR A 130 -23.62 12.84 -14.08
C TYR A 130 -24.28 13.67 -15.20
N ASN A 131 -25.16 13.07 -16.01
CA ASN A 131 -25.84 13.79 -17.09
C ASN A 131 -26.71 14.93 -16.54
N LYS A 132 -27.48 14.67 -15.47
CA LYS A 132 -28.31 15.70 -14.82
C LYS A 132 -27.49 16.82 -14.16
N HIS A 133 -26.28 16.53 -13.68
CA HIS A 133 -25.43 17.53 -13.04
C HIS A 133 -24.62 18.35 -14.04
N ILE A 134 -24.18 17.73 -15.14
CA ILE A 134 -23.43 18.40 -16.20
C ILE A 134 -24.29 19.46 -16.88
N GLU A 135 -25.55 19.16 -17.20
CA GLU A 135 -26.47 20.12 -17.82
C GLU A 135 -26.64 21.38 -16.95
N SER A 136 -26.87 21.21 -15.64
CA SER A 136 -27.03 22.34 -14.72
C SER A 136 -25.77 23.21 -14.64
N VAL A 137 -24.58 22.60 -14.68
CA VAL A 137 -23.30 23.32 -14.68
C VAL A 137 -23.12 24.12 -15.96
N ILE A 138 -23.41 23.51 -17.12
CA ILE A 138 -23.33 24.19 -18.42
C ILE A 138 -24.28 25.39 -18.47
N THR A 139 -25.54 25.23 -18.08
CA THR A 139 -26.52 26.32 -18.10
C THR A 139 -26.10 27.49 -17.20
N LYS A 140 -25.54 27.20 -16.02
CA LYS A 140 -25.02 28.24 -15.12
C LYS A 140 -23.81 28.96 -15.73
N ILE A 141 -22.89 28.23 -16.34
CA ILE A 141 -21.73 28.82 -17.03
C ILE A 141 -22.20 29.71 -18.20
N THR A 142 -23.13 29.23 -19.02
CA THR A 142 -23.69 29.99 -20.13
C THR A 142 -24.37 31.26 -19.64
N ALA A 143 -25.19 31.18 -18.58
CA ALA A 143 -25.84 32.34 -18.00
C ALA A 143 -24.85 33.40 -17.51
N VAL A 144 -23.78 32.97 -16.84
CA VAL A 144 -22.69 33.86 -16.38
C VAL A 144 -21.96 34.49 -17.57
N MET A 145 -21.63 33.70 -18.60
CA MET A 145 -20.99 34.21 -19.82
C MET A 145 -21.89 35.19 -20.58
N SER A 146 -23.18 34.92 -20.71
CA SER A 146 -24.13 35.82 -21.34
C SER A 146 -24.25 37.14 -20.58
N LEU A 147 -24.32 37.07 -19.24
CA LEU A 147 -24.33 38.27 -18.41
C LEU A 147 -23.02 39.06 -18.55
N TRP A 148 -21.89 38.37 -18.57
CA TRP A 148 -20.58 38.99 -18.78
C TRP A 148 -20.49 39.69 -20.14
N LEU A 149 -20.96 39.06 -21.22
CA LEU A 149 -21.01 39.66 -22.56
C LEU A 149 -21.94 40.89 -22.63
N LEU A 150 -23.05 40.88 -21.89
CA LEU A 150 -23.93 42.05 -21.82
C LEU A 150 -23.27 43.22 -21.09
N ILE A 151 -22.55 42.96 -20.00
CA ILE A 151 -21.79 43.98 -19.28
C ILE A 151 -20.66 44.52 -20.16
N ASP A 152 -19.90 43.64 -20.82
CA ASP A 152 -18.81 44.05 -21.73
C ASP A 152 -19.34 44.90 -22.90
N ARG A 153 -20.49 44.52 -23.48
CA ARG A 153 -21.13 45.29 -24.55
C ARG A 153 -21.59 46.68 -24.11
N VAL A 154 -22.14 46.82 -22.90
CA VAL A 154 -22.59 48.11 -22.36
C VAL A 154 -21.40 49.01 -22.02
N ASN A 155 -20.31 48.45 -21.50
CA ASN A 155 -19.09 49.19 -21.18
C ASN A 155 -18.30 49.63 -22.42
N ASN A 156 -18.32 48.83 -23.50
CA ASN A 156 -17.64 49.14 -24.77
C ASN A 156 -18.50 49.92 -25.78
N SER A 157 -19.74 50.30 -25.43
CA SER A 157 -20.65 51.08 -26.30
C SER A 157 -20.69 52.60 -26.01
N PHE A 158 -19.69 53.14 -25.31
CA PHE A 158 -19.45 54.57 -25.14
C PHE A 158 -18.00 54.93 -25.47
#